data_AF-K9SKQ3-F1
#
_entry.id   AF-K9SKQ3-F1
#
_cell.length_a   1.000
_cell.length_b   1.000
_cell.length_c   1.000
_cell.angle_alpha   90.00
_cell.angle_beta   90.00
_cell.angle_gamma   90.00
#
_symmetry.space_group_name_H-M   'P 1'
#
loop_
_entity.id
_entity.type
_entity.pdbx_description
1 polymer ?
#
loop_
_entity_poly.entity_id
_entity_poly.type
_entity_poly.pdbx_seq_one_letter_code
_entity_poly.pdbx_strand_id
1 'polypeptide(L)'
;MMHKILLVLVGATFATLQFCGVPGSGRVDKVGDRPDSDLVTKPVDYACIDAVSTNCSVSFLSSDKTKANLTTSFLVFGGGGAPDYNEIALEKNLLYFQRTLAKLGYEPEQAAMFFANGNDGEATIRYIDEVDGTEKYKVPEIPHLRGAATPENLQAWLATDRQANAANRDLFFYFTGHGTLNRRNADNNAMMLWYEEAVSVQQFANLLDQLPADKTVTAMMAQCYSGSFANFIYKDGNPKKSLSSQNRCGFFATVKTQPSVGCTPAVDESDYRDYSSSFFAGLSGRDRTGKPVPSADYDRDGQVSYAEAHAFAKVDEYTTDLPISTSEAWLQLRSSRLLRYQIFRQPISKLLKTARPEQRYVVDELVKRFNFNPDYSYSKNVEDFAIDNASGGDPIDSAAEQAYLTRLQMELINISMEQRTRAARNPRRIADLDRIVSCEQSSWQP
;
A
#
# COMPACT_ATOMS: atom_id res chain seq x y z
N MET A 1 -31.38 30.75 -32.10
CA MET A 1 -30.31 30.93 -33.11
C MET A 1 -29.02 30.38 -32.52
N MET A 2 -28.40 29.43 -33.22
CA MET A 2 -27.22 28.65 -32.85
C MET A 2 -26.04 29.52 -32.40
N HIS A 3 -25.30 29.08 -31.39
CA HIS A 3 -23.89 29.46 -31.22
C HIS A 3 -23.05 28.19 -31.08
N LYS A 4 -22.09 28.07 -32.00
CA LYS A 4 -21.17 26.96 -32.20
C LYS A 4 -20.10 26.97 -31.10
N ILE A 5 -19.85 25.82 -30.49
CA ILE A 5 -18.67 25.57 -29.67
C ILE A 5 -17.58 24.99 -30.59
N LEU A 6 -16.43 25.65 -30.60
CA LEU A 6 -15.24 25.30 -31.37
C LEU A 6 -14.48 24.18 -30.63
N LEU A 7 -14.35 23.02 -31.26
CA LEU A 7 -13.54 21.89 -30.80
C LEU A 7 -12.12 22.10 -31.33
N VAL A 8 -11.12 22.23 -30.45
CA VAL A 8 -9.70 22.17 -30.83
C VAL A 8 -9.21 20.73 -30.59
N LEU A 9 -9.00 20.01 -31.68
CA LEU A 9 -8.36 18.69 -31.73
C LEU A 9 -6.86 18.90 -31.94
N VAL A 10 -6.03 18.50 -30.98
CA VAL A 10 -4.59 18.34 -31.17
C VAL A 10 -4.34 16.87 -31.50
N GLY A 11 -4.03 16.59 -32.76
CA GLY A 11 -3.58 15.29 -33.23
C GLY A 11 -2.09 15.13 -33.00
N ALA A 12 -1.69 14.09 -32.27
CA ALA A 12 -0.30 13.65 -32.17
C ALA A 12 -0.09 12.44 -33.10
N THR A 13 0.82 12.63 -34.05
CA THR A 13 1.27 11.68 -35.06
C THR A 13 2.16 10.62 -34.40
N PHE A 14 1.81 9.34 -34.54
CA PHE A 14 2.68 8.23 -34.15
C PHE A 14 3.66 7.91 -35.28
N ALA A 15 4.96 8.06 -35.00
CA ALA A 15 6.03 7.53 -35.83
C ALA A 15 6.31 6.08 -35.43
N THR A 16 6.16 5.18 -36.40
CA THR A 16 6.46 3.75 -36.32
C THR A 16 7.98 3.55 -36.42
N LEU A 17 8.59 2.95 -35.39
CA LEU A 17 9.97 2.46 -35.45
C LEU A 17 9.95 0.93 -35.51
N GLN A 18 10.34 0.42 -36.67
CA GLN A 18 10.70 -0.97 -36.96
C GLN A 18 11.95 -1.35 -36.15
N PHE A 19 11.90 -2.48 -35.44
CA PHE A 19 13.10 -3.19 -35.00
C PHE A 19 13.22 -4.54 -35.70
N CYS A 20 14.40 -4.74 -36.26
CA CYS A 20 14.86 -5.92 -36.96
C CYS A 20 14.90 -7.16 -36.05
N GLY A 21 14.42 -8.28 -36.57
CA GLY A 21 14.67 -9.60 -36.00
C GLY A 21 15.96 -10.21 -36.52
N VAL A 22 16.60 -11.04 -35.69
CA VAL A 22 17.63 -12.03 -36.05
C VAL A 22 17.45 -13.25 -35.10
N PRO A 23 17.72 -14.48 -35.56
CA PRO A 23 16.98 -15.69 -35.20
C PRO A 23 17.65 -16.53 -34.11
N GLY A 24 16.87 -17.48 -33.58
CA GLY A 24 17.30 -18.39 -32.52
C GLY A 24 18.14 -19.58 -32.97
N SER A 25 18.42 -20.47 -32.01
CA SER A 25 18.43 -21.94 -32.14
C SER A 25 18.99 -22.54 -30.84
N GLY A 26 18.64 -23.78 -30.51
CA GLY A 26 19.37 -24.55 -29.48
C GLY A 26 18.47 -25.38 -28.57
N ARG A 27 17.93 -26.47 -29.11
CA ARG A 27 17.36 -27.60 -28.37
C ARG A 27 18.50 -28.59 -28.10
N VAL A 28 18.69 -29.04 -26.85
CA VAL A 28 19.36 -30.33 -26.57
C VAL A 28 18.63 -31.01 -25.41
N ASP A 29 18.34 -32.28 -25.66
CA ASP A 29 17.60 -33.23 -24.84
C ASP A 29 18.49 -33.98 -23.81
N LYS A 30 17.84 -34.38 -22.71
CA LYS A 30 17.85 -35.73 -22.09
C LYS A 30 18.91 -36.23 -21.06
N VAL A 31 18.33 -36.81 -19.99
CA VAL A 31 18.70 -38.07 -19.25
C VAL A 31 19.88 -37.95 -18.26
N GLY A 32 19.87 -38.49 -17.04
CA GLY A 32 18.96 -39.37 -16.30
C GLY A 32 19.58 -39.78 -14.95
N ASP A 33 18.76 -40.47 -14.15
CA ASP A 33 19.08 -41.44 -13.08
C ASP A 33 19.60 -41.01 -11.68
N ARG A 34 18.74 -41.28 -10.69
CA ARG A 34 19.08 -41.71 -9.30
C ARG A 34 19.35 -43.23 -9.30
N PRO A 35 19.91 -43.83 -8.24
CA PRO A 35 19.06 -44.28 -7.11
C PRO A 35 19.74 -44.28 -5.71
N ASP A 36 18.88 -44.34 -4.66
CA ASP A 36 18.96 -45.14 -3.39
C ASP A 36 20.25 -45.16 -2.53
N SER A 37 20.26 -45.34 -1.21
CA SER A 37 19.27 -45.62 -0.14
C SER A 37 20.02 -45.55 1.22
N ASP A 38 19.27 -45.74 2.32
CA ASP A 38 19.70 -46.31 3.61
C ASP A 38 19.98 -45.40 4.82
N LEU A 39 18.87 -45.07 5.49
CA LEU A 39 18.57 -45.34 6.91
C LEU A 39 19.60 -46.18 7.70
N VAL A 40 20.10 -45.64 8.82
CA VAL A 40 20.21 -46.38 10.09
C VAL A 40 19.98 -45.43 11.27
N THR A 41 18.91 -45.70 12.01
CA THR A 41 18.59 -45.21 13.35
C THR A 41 19.26 -46.07 14.42
N LYS A 42 19.71 -45.50 15.55
CA LYS A 42 19.65 -46.15 16.88
C LYS A 42 19.57 -45.11 18.03
N PRO A 43 18.96 -45.47 19.18
CA PRO A 43 18.41 -44.53 20.18
C PRO A 43 19.06 -44.65 21.58
N VAL A 44 18.44 -43.97 22.56
CA VAL A 44 18.47 -44.11 24.05
C VAL A 44 19.74 -43.62 24.78
N ASP A 45 19.70 -42.91 25.93
CA ASP A 45 18.87 -43.09 27.13
C ASP A 45 18.59 -41.80 27.94
N TYR A 46 17.45 -41.81 28.64
CA TYR A 46 17.08 -40.90 29.74
C TYR A 46 17.67 -41.42 31.06
N ALA A 47 18.12 -40.51 31.92
CA ALA A 47 18.29 -40.78 33.35
C ALA A 47 17.77 -39.61 34.20
N CYS A 48 16.67 -39.88 34.92
CA CYS A 48 16.22 -39.12 36.09
C CYS A 48 16.99 -39.63 37.33
N ILE A 49 17.49 -38.74 38.19
CA ILE A 49 17.67 -39.02 39.63
C ILE A 49 17.31 -37.76 40.44
N ASP A 50 16.60 -38.03 41.53
CA ASP A 50 15.95 -37.15 42.49
C ASP A 50 16.84 -36.21 43.33
N ALA A 51 16.12 -35.25 43.91
CA ALA A 51 16.47 -34.17 44.81
C ALA A 51 17.33 -34.50 46.05
N VAL A 52 18.17 -33.55 46.47
CA VAL A 52 18.24 -33.06 47.86
C VAL A 52 18.61 -31.57 47.87
N SER A 53 17.82 -30.79 48.60
CA SER A 53 17.95 -29.34 48.83
C SER A 53 19.16 -28.97 49.69
N THR A 54 19.89 -27.92 49.32
CA THR A 54 20.22 -26.74 50.17
C THR A 54 21.23 -25.85 49.45
N ASN A 55 20.82 -24.65 49.02
CA ASN A 55 21.42 -23.40 49.47
C ASN A 55 20.85 -22.20 48.73
N CYS A 56 20.66 -21.14 49.52
CA CYS A 56 20.17 -19.84 49.14
C CYS A 56 21.21 -19.12 48.28
N SER A 57 20.90 -18.89 47.01
CA SER A 57 21.53 -17.90 46.17
C SER A 57 20.41 -17.08 45.53
N VAL A 58 20.39 -15.79 45.84
CA VAL A 58 19.51 -14.81 45.20
C VAL A 58 20.01 -14.63 43.77
N SER A 59 19.51 -15.47 42.88
CA SER A 59 19.63 -15.26 41.45
C SER A 59 18.69 -14.11 41.09
N PHE A 60 19.26 -13.02 40.56
CA PHE A 60 18.47 -12.08 39.78
C PHE A 60 17.76 -12.88 38.69
N LEU A 61 16.46 -13.07 38.85
CA LEU A 61 15.59 -13.48 37.75
C LEU A 61 15.66 -12.33 36.75
N SER A 62 16.57 -12.47 35.78
CA SER A 62 16.37 -11.90 34.45
C SER A 62 14.93 -12.23 34.09
N SER A 63 14.09 -11.21 34.00
CA SER A 63 12.77 -11.36 33.40
C SER A 63 13.00 -11.90 32.01
N ASP A 64 12.81 -13.20 31.85
CA ASP A 64 12.67 -13.82 30.55
C ASP A 64 11.44 -13.11 29.95
N LYS A 65 11.69 -12.12 29.09
CA LYS A 65 10.65 -11.50 28.29
C LYS A 65 10.11 -12.63 27.44
N THR A 66 9.09 -13.33 27.93
CA THR A 66 8.23 -14.18 27.12
C THR A 66 7.92 -13.39 25.87
N LYS A 67 8.51 -13.79 24.74
CA LYS A 67 8.32 -13.12 23.45
C LYS A 67 6.82 -12.93 23.29
N ALA A 68 6.36 -11.68 23.35
CA ALA A 68 4.96 -11.36 23.15
C ALA A 68 4.53 -12.06 21.87
N ASN A 69 3.45 -12.83 21.95
CA ASN A 69 2.99 -13.60 20.81
C ASN A 69 2.39 -12.59 19.84
N LEU A 70 3.17 -12.17 18.84
CA LEU A 70 2.73 -11.18 17.86
C LEU A 70 1.37 -11.56 17.31
N THR A 71 0.45 -10.60 17.31
CA THR A 71 -0.87 -10.70 16.70
C THR A 71 -0.81 -10.45 15.19
N THR A 72 0.30 -9.87 14.69
CA THR A 72 0.51 -9.52 13.29
C THR A 72 1.85 -10.08 12.78
N SER A 73 1.81 -10.74 11.62
CA SER A 73 2.98 -11.06 10.80
C SER A 73 3.19 -9.94 9.78
N PHE A 74 4.42 -9.44 9.65
CA PHE A 74 4.77 -8.44 8.65
C PHE A 74 5.50 -9.09 7.46
N LEU A 75 4.99 -8.89 6.25
CA LEU A 75 5.63 -9.30 5.00
C LEU A 75 5.91 -8.06 4.15
N VAL A 76 7.18 -7.80 3.86
CA VAL A 76 7.63 -6.59 3.16
C VAL A 76 8.40 -6.96 1.92
N PHE A 77 8.01 -6.40 0.78
CA PHE A 77 8.74 -6.49 -0.48
C PHE A 77 9.08 -5.09 -0.96
N GLY A 78 10.33 -4.85 -1.32
CA GLY A 78 10.70 -3.58 -1.94
C GLY A 78 11.81 -3.67 -2.98
N GLY A 79 12.12 -2.53 -3.57
CA GLY A 79 13.18 -2.39 -4.56
C GLY A 79 12.70 -2.47 -6.01
N GLY A 80 13.67 -2.34 -6.92
CA GLY A 80 13.48 -2.39 -8.36
C GLY A 80 13.35 -3.81 -8.92
N GLY A 81 13.02 -3.91 -10.20
CA GLY A 81 13.07 -5.18 -10.95
C GLY A 81 14.45 -5.48 -11.56
N ALA A 82 15.26 -4.44 -11.73
CA ALA A 82 16.63 -4.50 -12.23
C ALA A 82 17.43 -3.31 -11.66
N PRO A 83 18.79 -3.31 -11.75
CA PRO A 83 19.60 -2.21 -11.23
C PRO A 83 19.17 -0.82 -11.72
N ASP A 84 18.87 -0.68 -13.02
CA ASP A 84 18.53 0.60 -13.68
C ASP A 84 17.33 1.34 -13.06
N TYR A 85 16.49 0.62 -12.32
CA TYR A 85 15.32 1.15 -11.63
C TYR A 85 15.15 0.52 -10.25
N ASN A 86 16.27 0.28 -9.55
CA ASN A 86 16.31 -0.08 -8.14
C ASN A 86 16.82 1.11 -7.32
N GLU A 87 15.99 2.13 -7.18
CA GLU A 87 16.41 3.42 -6.63
C GLU A 87 16.61 3.40 -5.11
N ILE A 88 17.56 4.21 -4.62
CA ILE A 88 17.86 4.37 -3.20
C ILE A 88 16.65 4.75 -2.35
N ALA A 89 15.68 5.51 -2.88
CA ALA A 89 14.46 5.83 -2.17
C ALA A 89 13.70 4.58 -1.68
N LEU A 90 13.73 3.48 -2.44
CA LEU A 90 13.07 2.23 -2.09
C LEU A 90 13.74 1.55 -0.90
N GLU A 91 15.08 1.60 -0.81
CA GLU A 91 15.81 1.14 0.38
C GLU A 91 15.43 1.99 1.60
N LYS A 92 15.42 3.32 1.43
CA LYS A 92 15.06 4.23 2.53
C LYS A 92 13.64 4.02 3.04
N ASN A 93 12.72 3.61 2.19
CA ASN A 93 11.36 3.27 2.58
C ASN A 93 11.33 2.06 3.55
N LEU A 94 12.13 1.02 3.29
CA LEU A 94 12.26 -0.13 4.20
C LEU A 94 12.91 0.29 5.53
N LEU A 95 13.96 1.11 5.49
CA LEU A 95 14.60 1.62 6.70
C LEU A 95 13.64 2.48 7.55
N TYR A 96 12.81 3.31 6.90
CA TYR A 96 11.79 4.07 7.60
C TYR A 96 10.69 3.18 8.19
N PHE A 97 10.28 2.14 7.47
CA PHE A 97 9.36 1.14 8.01
C PHE A 97 9.93 0.42 9.24
N GLN A 98 11.22 0.08 9.26
CA GLN A 98 11.88 -0.47 10.46
C GLN A 98 11.84 0.50 11.64
N ARG A 99 12.10 1.79 11.42
CA ARG A 99 11.98 2.82 12.47
C ARG A 99 10.53 2.96 12.96
N THR A 100 9.56 2.84 12.07
CA THR A 100 8.12 2.86 12.37
C THR A 100 7.72 1.68 13.26
N LEU A 101 8.17 0.47 12.93
CA LEU A 101 7.96 -0.73 13.75
C LEU A 101 8.55 -0.55 15.16
N ALA A 102 9.82 -0.13 15.25
CA ALA A 102 10.47 0.11 16.54
C ALA A 102 9.75 1.19 17.36
N LYS A 103 9.28 2.26 16.71
CA LYS A 103 8.52 3.33 17.36
C LYS A 103 7.20 2.85 17.95
N LEU A 104 6.57 1.86 17.33
CA LEU A 104 5.32 1.25 17.74
C LEU A 104 5.50 0.02 18.65
N GLY A 105 6.73 -0.26 19.09
CA GLY A 105 7.03 -1.31 20.07
C GLY A 105 7.30 -2.69 19.47
N TYR A 106 7.42 -2.80 18.15
CA TYR A 106 7.78 -4.04 17.45
C TYR A 106 9.29 -4.15 17.24
N GLU A 107 9.80 -5.37 17.25
CA GLU A 107 11.20 -5.64 16.88
C GLU A 107 11.32 -5.74 15.35
N PRO A 108 12.09 -4.89 14.67
CA PRO A 108 12.16 -4.88 13.20
C PRO A 108 12.59 -6.21 12.58
N GLU A 109 13.39 -7.01 13.28
CA GLU A 109 13.84 -8.35 12.85
C GLU A 109 12.71 -9.38 12.70
N GLN A 110 11.55 -9.13 13.33
CA GLN A 110 10.39 -10.02 13.24
C GLN A 110 9.67 -9.87 11.89
N ALA A 111 9.84 -8.73 11.20
CA ALA A 111 9.30 -8.52 9.88
C ALA A 111 10.08 -9.32 8.82
N ALA A 112 9.35 -9.94 7.91
CA ALA A 112 9.94 -10.64 6.78
C ALA A 112 10.16 -9.68 5.63
N MET A 113 11.37 -9.12 5.54
CA MET A 113 11.72 -8.14 4.51
C MET A 113 12.52 -8.78 3.38
N PHE A 114 12.08 -8.54 2.15
CA PHE A 114 12.75 -8.92 0.91
C PHE A 114 12.96 -7.68 0.06
N PHE A 115 14.12 -7.55 -0.57
CA PHE A 115 14.48 -6.34 -1.31
C PHE A 115 15.30 -6.68 -2.55
N ALA A 116 14.87 -6.27 -3.74
CA ALA A 116 15.61 -6.41 -5.00
C ALA A 116 16.42 -7.73 -5.10
N ASN A 117 17.75 -7.64 -5.25
CA ASN A 117 18.71 -8.75 -5.29
C ASN A 117 19.01 -9.42 -3.94
N GLY A 118 18.51 -8.87 -2.83
CA GLY A 118 18.68 -9.45 -1.51
C GLY A 118 20.08 -9.24 -0.94
N ASN A 119 20.67 -10.32 -0.43
CA ASN A 119 21.96 -10.33 0.26
C ASN A 119 23.08 -10.94 -0.60
N ASP A 120 22.99 -10.87 -1.93
CA ASP A 120 23.97 -11.50 -2.83
C ASP A 120 25.30 -10.72 -2.94
N GLY A 121 25.36 -9.51 -2.39
CA GLY A 121 26.55 -8.66 -2.36
C GLY A 121 26.75 -7.80 -3.61
N GLU A 122 25.85 -7.89 -4.59
CA GLU A 122 25.92 -7.09 -5.80
C GLU A 122 25.47 -5.64 -5.56
N ALA A 123 26.18 -4.70 -6.18
CA ALA A 123 25.85 -3.28 -6.12
C ALA A 123 24.74 -2.96 -7.13
N THR A 124 23.50 -2.99 -6.67
CA THR A 124 22.31 -2.85 -7.53
C THR A 124 21.46 -1.63 -7.18
N ILE A 125 21.69 -0.98 -6.04
CA ILE A 125 20.91 0.20 -5.64
C ILE A 125 21.44 1.41 -6.39
N ARG A 126 20.62 1.96 -7.27
CA ARG A 126 20.90 3.14 -8.06
C ARG A 126 20.67 4.42 -7.25
N TYR A 127 21.66 5.32 -7.26
CA TYR A 127 21.57 6.66 -6.66
C TYR A 127 22.34 7.69 -7.47
N ILE A 128 22.04 8.97 -7.27
CA ILE A 128 22.82 10.10 -7.79
C ILE A 128 23.75 10.59 -6.69
N ASP A 129 25.06 10.58 -6.93
CA ASP A 129 26.06 11.08 -6.00
C ASP A 129 25.94 12.61 -5.85
N GLU A 130 25.86 13.10 -4.61
CA GLU A 130 25.65 14.52 -4.33
C GLU A 130 26.88 15.39 -4.63
N VAL A 131 28.08 14.81 -4.71
CA VAL A 131 29.34 15.54 -4.92
C VAL A 131 29.54 15.85 -6.40
N ASP A 132 29.35 14.86 -7.26
CA ASP A 132 29.64 14.96 -8.70
C ASP A 132 28.40 14.86 -9.61
N GLY A 133 27.23 14.54 -9.05
CA GLY A 133 25.97 14.42 -9.79
C GLY A 133 25.90 13.18 -10.68
N THR A 134 26.84 12.24 -10.55
CA THR A 134 26.89 11.03 -11.38
C THR A 134 26.05 9.90 -10.79
N GLU A 135 25.51 9.07 -11.67
CA GLU A 135 24.81 7.86 -11.26
C GLU A 135 25.79 6.79 -10.78
N LYS A 136 25.51 6.22 -9.62
CA LYS A 136 26.31 5.17 -8.98
C LYS A 136 25.41 4.07 -8.44
N TYR A 137 26.05 2.95 -8.13
CA TYR A 137 25.41 1.77 -7.56
C TYR A 137 26.03 1.41 -6.21
N LYS A 138 25.20 0.97 -5.25
CA LYS A 138 25.66 0.43 -3.96
C LYS A 138 24.94 -0.87 -3.62
N VAL A 139 25.52 -1.60 -2.66
CA VAL A 139 24.89 -2.81 -2.08
C VAL A 139 23.74 -2.38 -1.14
N PRO A 140 22.66 -3.16 -1.04
CA PRO A 140 21.63 -2.96 -0.03
C PRO A 140 22.18 -2.99 1.40
N GLU A 141 21.81 -1.98 2.19
CA GLU A 141 22.16 -1.81 3.60
C GLU A 141 20.89 -1.83 4.47
N ILE A 142 20.17 -2.95 4.40
CA ILE A 142 18.90 -3.16 5.11
C ILE A 142 19.11 -4.23 6.18
N PRO A 143 19.08 -3.89 7.49
CA PRO A 143 19.21 -4.87 8.55
C PRO A 143 18.16 -5.99 8.46
N HIS A 144 18.57 -7.23 8.78
CA HIS A 144 17.68 -8.40 8.86
C HIS A 144 16.95 -8.78 7.56
N LEU A 145 17.49 -8.39 6.40
CA LEU A 145 16.92 -8.76 5.11
C LEU A 145 16.92 -10.29 4.94
N ARG A 146 15.78 -10.87 4.54
CA ARG A 146 15.62 -12.32 4.39
C ARG A 146 16.05 -12.84 3.02
N GLY A 147 16.11 -11.97 2.02
CA GLY A 147 16.56 -12.33 0.68
C GLY A 147 16.04 -11.39 -0.40
N ALA A 148 16.11 -11.87 -1.64
CA ALA A 148 15.69 -11.13 -2.83
C ALA A 148 14.15 -11.00 -2.90
N ALA A 149 13.67 -9.89 -3.44
CA ALA A 149 12.25 -9.64 -3.67
C ALA A 149 11.79 -10.35 -4.96
N THR A 150 11.65 -11.68 -4.94
CA THR A 150 11.23 -12.48 -6.11
C THR A 150 9.85 -13.13 -5.90
N PRO A 151 9.14 -13.53 -6.98
CA PRO A 151 7.89 -14.29 -6.84
C PRO A 151 8.07 -15.61 -6.08
N GLU A 152 9.20 -16.28 -6.23
CA GLU A 152 9.51 -17.53 -5.52
C GLU A 152 9.56 -17.29 -4.01
N ASN A 153 10.24 -16.24 -3.56
CA ASN A 153 10.32 -15.90 -2.14
C ASN A 153 8.96 -15.47 -1.58
N LEU A 154 8.15 -14.75 -2.36
CA LEU A 154 6.77 -14.41 -1.99
C LEU A 154 5.92 -15.69 -1.81
N GLN A 155 5.97 -16.60 -2.77
CA GLN A 155 5.23 -17.86 -2.72
C GLN A 155 5.72 -18.74 -1.58
N ALA A 156 7.03 -18.88 -1.40
CA ALA A 156 7.62 -19.68 -0.33
C ALA A 156 7.21 -19.16 1.05
N TRP A 157 7.29 -17.84 1.27
CA TRP A 157 6.90 -17.25 2.53
C TRP A 157 5.42 -17.49 2.86
N LEU A 158 4.52 -17.25 1.89
CA LEU A 158 3.09 -17.48 2.08
C LEU A 158 2.77 -18.98 2.32
N ALA A 159 3.51 -19.88 1.68
CA ALA A 159 3.39 -21.31 1.91
C ALA A 159 3.81 -21.71 3.34
N THR A 160 4.90 -21.12 3.86
CA THR A 160 5.36 -21.32 5.24
C THR A 160 4.36 -20.74 6.26
N ASP A 161 3.88 -19.53 6.05
CA ASP A 161 2.91 -18.88 6.94
C ASP A 161 1.60 -19.69 7.03
N ARG A 162 1.14 -20.24 5.90
CA ARG A 162 0.02 -21.20 5.85
C ARG A 162 0.28 -22.45 6.68
N GLN A 163 1.47 -23.05 6.58
CA GLN A 163 1.82 -24.29 7.29
C GLN A 163 1.99 -24.10 8.79
N ALA A 164 2.42 -22.93 9.23
CA ALA A 164 2.64 -22.62 10.64
C ALA A 164 1.34 -22.58 11.46
N ASN A 165 0.16 -22.79 10.85
CA ASN A 165 -1.17 -22.58 11.45
C ASN A 165 -1.23 -21.24 12.19
N ALA A 166 -0.59 -20.21 11.63
CA ALA A 166 -0.67 -18.84 12.08
C ALA A 166 -2.06 -18.23 11.76
N ALA A 167 -3.12 -19.03 11.88
CA ALA A 167 -4.52 -18.62 11.72
C ALA A 167 -4.88 -17.49 12.71
N ASN A 168 -4.18 -17.44 13.85
CA ASN A 168 -4.35 -16.41 14.87
C ASN A 168 -3.49 -15.15 14.64
N ARG A 169 -2.77 -15.03 13.52
CA ARG A 169 -2.00 -13.82 13.19
C ARG A 169 -2.49 -13.18 11.91
N ASP A 170 -2.87 -11.92 12.02
CA ASP A 170 -3.14 -11.07 10.87
C ASP A 170 -1.87 -10.89 10.04
N LEU A 171 -2.02 -10.66 8.75
CA LEU A 171 -0.92 -10.38 7.84
C LEU A 171 -0.96 -8.91 7.44
N PHE A 172 0.09 -8.16 7.76
CA PHE A 172 0.34 -6.85 7.16
C PHE A 172 1.36 -7.00 6.02
N PHE A 173 0.90 -6.81 4.79
CA PHE A 173 1.72 -6.82 3.59
C PHE A 173 2.09 -5.39 3.19
N TYR A 174 3.38 -5.10 3.09
CA TYR A 174 3.87 -3.82 2.59
C TYR A 174 4.65 -4.04 1.28
N PHE A 175 4.26 -3.31 0.24
CA PHE A 175 5.03 -3.25 -1.01
C PHE A 175 5.47 -1.81 -1.31
N THR A 176 6.74 -1.62 -1.65
CA THR A 176 7.27 -0.35 -2.17
C THR A 176 8.23 -0.57 -3.32
N GLY A 177 7.86 -0.15 -4.51
CA GLY A 177 8.64 -0.43 -5.72
C GLY A 177 7.91 0.02 -6.97
N HIS A 178 8.15 -0.67 -8.09
CA HIS A 178 7.55 -0.31 -9.37
C HIS A 178 6.24 -1.05 -9.64
N GLY A 179 5.38 -0.43 -10.44
CA GLY A 179 4.10 -0.96 -10.85
C GLY A 179 3.89 -0.88 -12.36
N THR A 180 3.28 -1.92 -12.93
CA THR A 180 3.07 -2.05 -14.37
C THR A 180 1.59 -1.93 -14.70
N LEU A 181 1.27 -0.99 -15.60
CA LEU A 181 -0.08 -0.82 -16.14
C LEU A 181 -0.42 -1.94 -17.12
N ASN A 182 -1.48 -2.69 -16.83
CA ASN A 182 -2.10 -3.60 -17.79
C ASN A 182 -3.07 -2.82 -18.69
N ARG A 183 -2.58 -2.39 -19.85
CA ARG A 183 -3.36 -1.59 -20.83
C ARG A 183 -4.63 -2.28 -21.33
N ARG A 184 -4.71 -3.62 -21.26
CA ARG A 184 -5.89 -4.39 -21.67
C ARG A 184 -6.91 -4.54 -20.53
N ASN A 185 -6.44 -4.53 -19.29
CA ASN A 185 -7.28 -4.69 -18.11
C ASN A 185 -6.67 -3.98 -16.89
N ALA A 186 -7.02 -2.72 -16.68
CA ALA A 186 -6.54 -1.93 -15.54
C ALA A 186 -7.01 -2.47 -14.17
N ASP A 187 -7.93 -3.43 -14.12
CA ASP A 187 -8.29 -4.14 -12.88
C ASP A 187 -7.30 -5.25 -12.51
N ASN A 188 -6.33 -5.56 -13.39
CA ASN A 188 -5.30 -6.56 -13.18
C ASN A 188 -3.91 -6.02 -13.56
N ASN A 189 -3.53 -4.89 -12.97
CA ASN A 189 -2.16 -4.39 -13.02
C ASN A 189 -1.22 -5.30 -12.23
N ALA A 190 0.08 -5.00 -12.24
CA ALA A 190 1.07 -5.80 -11.54
C ALA A 190 2.03 -4.96 -10.71
N MET A 191 2.56 -5.58 -9.66
CA MET A 191 3.76 -5.13 -8.96
C MET A 191 4.97 -5.78 -9.64
N MET A 192 6.06 -5.03 -9.78
CA MET A 192 7.31 -5.52 -10.35
C MET A 192 8.22 -6.03 -9.23
N LEU A 193 8.66 -7.27 -9.35
CA LEU A 193 9.64 -7.91 -8.48
C LEU A 193 10.99 -8.03 -9.21
N TRP A 194 12.02 -8.46 -8.48
CA TRP A 194 13.37 -8.66 -9.02
C TRP A 194 13.36 -9.59 -10.24
N TYR A 195 14.33 -9.43 -11.13
CA TYR A 195 14.40 -10.05 -12.46
C TYR A 195 13.27 -9.64 -13.41
N GLU A 196 12.74 -8.43 -13.22
CA GLU A 196 11.63 -7.88 -14.02
C GLU A 196 10.37 -8.76 -13.98
N GLU A 197 10.20 -9.55 -12.92
CA GLU A 197 9.08 -10.49 -12.80
C GLU A 197 7.85 -9.79 -12.24
N ALA A 198 6.76 -9.81 -13.01
CA ALA A 198 5.52 -9.15 -12.64
C ALA A 198 4.57 -10.10 -11.89
N VAL A 199 4.06 -9.65 -10.74
CA VAL A 199 2.95 -10.30 -10.01
C VAL A 199 1.69 -9.47 -10.15
N SER A 200 0.73 -9.95 -10.93
CA SER A 200 -0.56 -9.28 -11.14
C SER A 200 -1.50 -9.38 -9.94
N VAL A 201 -2.52 -8.52 -9.88
CA VAL A 201 -3.57 -8.57 -8.85
C VAL A 201 -4.18 -9.96 -8.72
N GLN A 202 -4.47 -10.63 -9.84
CA GLN A 202 -5.04 -11.98 -9.85
C GLN A 202 -4.06 -13.02 -9.33
N GLN A 203 -2.77 -12.96 -9.72
CA GLN A 203 -1.75 -13.86 -9.19
C GLN A 203 -1.60 -13.67 -7.67
N PHE A 204 -1.53 -12.43 -7.21
CA PHE A 204 -1.45 -12.12 -5.78
C PHE A 204 -2.68 -12.61 -5.02
N ALA A 205 -3.89 -12.33 -5.50
CA ALA A 205 -5.12 -12.82 -4.90
C ALA A 205 -5.17 -14.35 -4.82
N ASN A 206 -4.71 -15.06 -5.86
CA ASN A 206 -4.65 -16.52 -5.88
C ASN A 206 -3.65 -17.10 -4.87
N LEU A 207 -2.55 -16.39 -4.59
CA LEU A 207 -1.64 -16.76 -3.51
C LEU A 207 -2.32 -16.60 -2.14
N LEU A 208 -3.02 -15.48 -1.94
CA LEU A 208 -3.73 -15.21 -0.69
C LEU A 208 -4.97 -16.10 -0.49
N ASP A 209 -5.59 -16.60 -1.56
CA ASP A 209 -6.72 -17.53 -1.50
C ASP A 209 -6.33 -18.89 -0.89
N GLN A 210 -5.02 -19.17 -0.79
CA GLN A 210 -4.49 -20.38 -0.14
C GLN A 210 -4.31 -20.23 1.38
N LEU A 211 -4.46 -19.03 1.93
CA LEU A 211 -4.37 -18.79 3.37
C LEU A 211 -5.65 -19.25 4.10
N PRO A 212 -5.59 -19.51 5.42
CA PRO A 212 -6.77 -19.82 6.23
C PRO A 212 -7.88 -18.78 6.08
N ALA A 213 -9.14 -19.22 6.07
CA ALA A 213 -10.31 -18.38 5.78
C ALA A 213 -10.57 -17.29 6.83
N ASP A 214 -10.13 -17.53 8.07
CA ASP A 214 -10.21 -16.62 9.22
C ASP A 214 -9.07 -15.59 9.27
N LYS A 215 -8.04 -15.74 8.43
CA LYS A 215 -6.90 -14.83 8.40
C LYS A 215 -7.29 -13.46 7.80
N THR A 216 -6.97 -12.39 8.50
CA THR A 216 -7.05 -11.03 7.96
C THR A 216 -5.76 -10.68 7.23
N VAL A 217 -5.89 -10.05 6.06
CA VAL A 217 -4.77 -9.53 5.27
C VAL A 217 -4.99 -8.05 5.01
N THR A 218 -4.10 -7.22 5.57
CA THR A 218 -4.04 -5.79 5.30
C THR A 218 -2.86 -5.52 4.38
N ALA A 219 -3.09 -4.79 3.27
CA ALA A 219 -2.04 -4.41 2.35
C ALA A 219 -1.82 -2.89 2.34
N MET A 220 -0.57 -2.44 2.39
CA MET A 220 -0.19 -1.08 2.02
C MET A 220 0.77 -1.15 0.83
N MET A 221 0.44 -0.47 -0.25
CA MET A 221 1.18 -0.59 -1.50
C MET A 221 1.50 0.78 -2.09
N ALA A 222 2.80 1.10 -2.11
CA ALA A 222 3.37 2.33 -2.64
C ALA A 222 4.06 2.05 -3.98
N GLN A 223 3.26 2.09 -5.05
CA GLN A 223 3.73 2.06 -6.43
C GLN A 223 2.73 2.68 -7.42
N CYS A 224 3.20 2.89 -8.65
CA CYS A 224 2.35 3.23 -9.79
C CYS A 224 1.19 2.25 -9.97
N TYR A 225 0.00 2.78 -10.24
CA TYR A 225 -1.22 1.99 -10.53
C TYR A 225 -1.68 1.05 -9.41
N SER A 226 -1.20 1.26 -8.18
CA SER A 226 -1.45 0.42 -7.00
C SER A 226 -2.92 0.25 -6.67
N GLY A 227 -3.80 1.23 -6.96
CA GLY A 227 -5.25 1.12 -6.73
C GLY A 227 -5.95 0.00 -7.50
N SER A 228 -5.28 -0.64 -8.46
CA SER A 228 -5.75 -1.90 -9.08
C SER A 228 -5.80 -3.04 -8.07
N PHE A 229 -4.83 -3.06 -7.15
CA PHE A 229 -4.74 -4.06 -6.09
C PHE A 229 -5.87 -3.97 -5.09
N ALA A 230 -6.67 -2.90 -5.05
CA ALA A 230 -7.93 -2.88 -4.30
C ALA A 230 -8.87 -4.03 -4.69
N ASN A 231 -8.70 -4.61 -5.88
CA ASN A 231 -9.48 -5.76 -6.33
C ASN A 231 -9.07 -7.09 -5.68
N PHE A 232 -8.00 -7.17 -4.89
CA PHE A 232 -7.58 -8.40 -4.21
C PHE A 232 -8.57 -8.89 -3.13
N ILE A 233 -9.50 -8.02 -2.72
CA ILE A 233 -10.61 -8.36 -1.82
C ILE A 233 -11.65 -9.27 -2.47
N TYR A 234 -11.69 -9.34 -3.80
CA TYR A 234 -12.60 -10.20 -4.55
C TYR A 234 -11.97 -11.56 -4.79
N LYS A 235 -12.81 -12.59 -4.91
CA LYS A 235 -12.38 -13.93 -5.31
C LYS A 235 -11.61 -13.88 -6.63
N ASP A 236 -10.45 -14.53 -6.69
CA ASP A 236 -9.55 -14.53 -7.84
C ASP A 236 -9.14 -13.11 -8.28
N GLY A 237 -9.18 -12.11 -7.40
CA GLY A 237 -8.81 -10.72 -7.70
C GLY A 237 -9.73 -10.01 -8.71
N ASN A 238 -10.98 -10.46 -8.89
CA ASN A 238 -11.87 -9.98 -9.95
C ASN A 238 -13.09 -9.22 -9.40
N PRO A 239 -13.24 -7.90 -9.68
CA PRO A 239 -14.34 -7.08 -9.14
C PRO A 239 -15.74 -7.46 -9.65
N LYS A 240 -15.84 -8.39 -10.61
CA LYS A 240 -17.11 -8.97 -11.07
C LYS A 240 -17.55 -10.19 -10.25
N LYS A 241 -16.71 -10.69 -9.34
CA LYS A 241 -17.00 -11.82 -8.45
C LYS A 241 -17.38 -11.32 -7.05
N SER A 242 -17.81 -12.25 -6.18
CA SER A 242 -18.03 -11.95 -4.77
C SER A 242 -16.72 -11.60 -4.07
N LEU A 243 -16.81 -11.02 -2.87
CA LEU A 243 -15.67 -10.92 -1.97
C LEU A 243 -15.08 -12.31 -1.69
N SER A 244 -13.78 -12.35 -1.43
CA SER A 244 -13.06 -13.53 -0.98
C SER A 244 -13.58 -13.97 0.40
N SER A 245 -13.30 -15.21 0.81
CA SER A 245 -13.63 -15.69 2.16
C SER A 245 -12.75 -15.05 3.24
N GLN A 246 -11.46 -14.84 2.93
CA GLN A 246 -10.48 -14.22 3.83
C GLN A 246 -10.76 -12.73 4.00
N ASN A 247 -10.68 -12.20 5.22
CA ASN A 247 -10.85 -10.77 5.44
C ASN A 247 -9.68 -10.01 4.81
N ARG A 248 -9.95 -9.07 3.90
CA ARG A 248 -8.92 -8.38 3.12
C ARG A 248 -9.25 -6.92 2.99
N CYS A 249 -8.27 -6.07 3.26
CA CYS A 249 -8.37 -4.64 3.02
C CYS A 249 -7.01 -4.05 2.68
N GLY A 250 -6.99 -2.88 2.08
CA GLY A 250 -5.71 -2.25 1.79
C GLY A 250 -5.80 -0.80 1.37
N PHE A 251 -4.61 -0.22 1.29
CA PHE A 251 -4.37 1.19 1.07
C PHE A 251 -3.30 1.37 0.00
N PHE A 252 -3.60 2.21 -0.98
CA PHE A 252 -2.82 2.30 -2.21
C PHE A 252 -2.45 3.75 -2.47
N ALA A 253 -1.21 3.97 -2.90
CA ALA A 253 -0.70 5.31 -3.16
C ALA A 253 -1.53 6.09 -4.19
N THR A 254 -2.04 5.41 -5.21
CA THR A 254 -2.78 6.09 -6.29
C THR A 254 -3.83 5.19 -6.93
N VAL A 255 -4.68 5.77 -7.78
CA VAL A 255 -5.72 5.02 -8.52
C VAL A 255 -5.13 4.11 -9.60
N LYS A 256 -5.88 3.09 -10.01
CA LYS A 256 -5.45 2.02 -10.95
C LYS A 256 -4.98 2.48 -12.34
N THR A 257 -5.18 3.75 -12.70
CA THR A 257 -4.83 4.31 -14.02
C THR A 257 -3.75 5.38 -13.96
N GLN A 258 -3.24 5.71 -12.77
CA GLN A 258 -2.29 6.79 -12.58
C GLN A 258 -0.94 6.26 -12.08
N PRO A 259 0.18 6.81 -12.57
CA PRO A 259 1.48 6.68 -11.91
C PRO A 259 1.46 7.27 -10.49
N SER A 260 2.38 6.82 -9.65
CA SER A 260 2.61 7.36 -8.31
C SER A 260 3.99 8.00 -8.26
N VAL A 261 4.20 8.94 -7.34
CA VAL A 261 5.53 9.49 -7.03
C VAL A 261 6.24 8.65 -5.96
N GLY A 262 7.56 8.72 -5.90
CA GLY A 262 8.34 8.10 -4.82
C GLY A 262 9.53 7.25 -5.27
N CYS A 263 9.62 6.90 -6.55
CA CYS A 263 10.82 6.27 -7.11
C CYS A 263 11.78 7.37 -7.59
N THR A 264 12.74 7.78 -6.76
CA THR A 264 13.76 8.78 -7.10
C THR A 264 15.16 8.27 -6.75
N PRO A 265 16.18 8.52 -7.60
CA PRO A 265 17.57 8.21 -7.27
C PRO A 265 18.24 9.30 -6.42
N ALA A 266 17.55 10.40 -6.09
CA ALA A 266 18.04 11.42 -5.16
C ALA A 266 18.20 10.83 -3.74
N VAL A 267 19.20 11.26 -2.98
CA VAL A 267 19.62 10.61 -1.72
C VAL A 267 19.00 11.24 -0.46
N ASP A 268 18.68 12.54 -0.50
CA ASP A 268 18.11 13.25 0.65
C ASP A 268 16.68 12.78 0.96
N GLU A 269 16.51 12.09 2.09
CA GLU A 269 15.19 11.61 2.56
C GLU A 269 14.20 12.75 2.85
N SER A 270 14.68 13.98 3.07
CA SER A 270 13.81 15.14 3.35
C SER A 270 13.07 15.66 2.10
N ASP A 271 13.54 15.29 0.91
CA ASP A 271 12.90 15.63 -0.36
C ASP A 271 11.82 14.62 -0.77
N TYR A 272 11.73 13.50 -0.07
CA TYR A 272 10.80 12.43 -0.44
C TYR A 272 9.38 12.77 0.00
N ARG A 273 8.47 12.73 -0.96
CA ARG A 273 7.05 13.09 -0.78
C ARG A 273 6.09 11.99 -1.23
N ASP A 274 6.45 10.75 -0.93
CA ASP A 274 5.71 9.58 -1.37
C ASP A 274 4.65 9.16 -0.36
N TYR A 275 3.61 8.50 -0.85
CA TYR A 275 2.48 8.07 -0.02
C TYR A 275 2.85 7.24 1.22
N SER A 276 3.87 6.38 1.15
CA SER A 276 4.25 5.54 2.30
C SER A 276 4.87 6.37 3.42
N SER A 277 5.54 7.47 3.08
CA SER A 277 6.08 8.43 4.05
C SER A 277 4.99 9.00 4.94
N SER A 278 3.95 9.57 4.32
CA SER A 278 2.81 10.14 5.04
C SER A 278 1.98 9.08 5.77
N PHE A 279 1.75 7.91 5.16
CA PHE A 279 0.97 6.85 5.80
C PHE A 279 1.62 6.40 7.12
N PHE A 280 2.92 6.11 7.11
CA PHE A 280 3.62 5.71 8.33
C PHE A 280 3.85 6.86 9.31
N ALA A 281 3.90 8.11 8.82
CA ALA A 281 3.92 9.29 9.68
C ALA A 281 2.62 9.42 10.48
N GLY A 282 1.47 9.28 9.80
CA GLY A 282 0.16 9.24 10.45
C GLY A 282 0.05 8.10 11.47
N LEU A 283 0.55 6.91 11.12
CA LEU A 283 0.48 5.73 11.99
C LEU A 283 1.37 5.83 13.24
N SER A 284 2.59 6.37 13.11
CA SER A 284 3.59 6.39 14.20
C SER A 284 3.69 7.72 14.94
N GLY A 285 3.08 8.78 14.41
CA GLY A 285 3.23 10.15 14.88
C GLY A 285 4.64 10.72 14.66
N ARG A 286 5.43 10.14 13.76
CA ARG A 286 6.81 10.54 13.44
C ARG A 286 7.06 10.53 11.94
N ASP A 287 7.62 11.60 11.39
CA ASP A 287 8.03 11.63 9.99
C ASP A 287 9.30 10.80 9.72
N ARG A 288 9.74 10.75 8.45
CA ARG A 288 10.95 10.05 8.02
C ARG A 288 12.20 10.43 8.80
N THR A 289 12.29 11.70 9.20
CA THR A 289 13.43 12.28 9.93
C THR A 289 13.30 12.14 11.46
N GLY A 290 12.21 11.53 11.94
CA GLY A 290 11.93 11.31 13.36
C GLY A 290 11.26 12.51 14.05
N LYS A 291 10.88 13.55 13.32
CA LYS A 291 10.17 14.71 13.89
C LYS A 291 8.73 14.33 14.18
N PRO A 292 8.14 14.86 15.26
CA PRO A 292 6.73 14.62 15.56
C PRO A 292 5.83 15.24 14.48
N VAL A 293 4.77 14.54 14.10
CA VAL A 293 3.68 15.05 13.27
C VAL A 293 2.37 15.14 14.07
N PRO A 294 1.35 15.88 13.61
CA PRO A 294 0.04 15.88 14.24
C PRO A 294 -0.52 14.45 14.37
N SER A 295 -1.23 14.17 15.47
CA SER A 295 -1.87 12.87 15.68
C SER A 295 -2.93 12.61 14.62
N ALA A 296 -2.95 11.38 14.09
CA ALA A 296 -4.01 10.91 13.19
C ALA A 296 -5.20 10.26 13.92
N ASP A 297 -5.17 10.14 15.26
CA ASP A 297 -6.30 9.66 16.08
C ASP A 297 -7.46 10.69 16.04
N TYR A 298 -8.30 10.58 15.00
CA TYR A 298 -9.37 11.51 14.68
C TYR A 298 -10.66 11.13 15.40
N ASP A 299 -10.85 9.86 15.75
CA ASP A 299 -11.99 9.40 16.54
C ASP A 299 -11.76 9.45 18.06
N ARG A 300 -10.51 9.64 18.50
CA ARG A 300 -10.06 9.84 19.89
C ARG A 300 -10.23 8.60 20.75
N ASP A 301 -10.06 7.42 20.16
CA ASP A 301 -10.10 6.16 20.89
C ASP A 301 -8.75 5.81 21.56
N GLY A 302 -7.72 6.63 21.33
CA GLY A 302 -6.38 6.46 21.89
C GLY A 302 -5.45 5.58 21.05
N GLN A 303 -5.92 5.13 19.88
CA GLN A 303 -5.16 4.34 18.91
C GLN A 303 -5.27 4.98 17.53
N VAL A 304 -4.32 4.69 16.65
CA VAL A 304 -4.41 5.12 15.25
C VAL A 304 -4.72 3.90 14.40
N SER A 305 -5.89 3.91 13.77
CA SER A 305 -6.28 2.90 12.78
C SER A 305 -5.55 3.10 11.45
N TYR A 306 -5.53 2.07 10.60
CA TYR A 306 -4.98 2.24 9.25
C TYR A 306 -5.79 3.22 8.40
N ALA A 307 -7.11 3.29 8.61
CA ALA A 307 -7.98 4.26 7.95
C ALA A 307 -7.63 5.70 8.30
N GLU A 308 -7.27 5.95 9.56
CA GLU A 308 -6.79 7.26 10.03
C GLU A 308 -5.41 7.62 9.48
N ALA A 309 -4.48 6.66 9.47
CA ALA A 309 -3.18 6.83 8.81
C ALA A 309 -3.34 7.13 7.30
N HIS A 310 -4.30 6.49 6.63
CA HIS A 310 -4.66 6.80 5.25
C HIS A 310 -5.25 8.20 5.08
N ALA A 311 -6.14 8.62 5.99
CA ALA A 311 -6.71 9.96 5.99
C ALA A 311 -5.65 11.04 6.20
N PHE A 312 -4.67 10.80 7.09
CA PHE A 312 -3.49 11.65 7.25
C PHE A 312 -2.74 11.79 5.90
N ALA A 313 -2.45 10.67 5.24
CA ALA A 313 -1.73 10.67 3.95
C ALA A 313 -2.46 11.35 2.79
N LYS A 314 -3.79 11.49 2.86
CA LYS A 314 -4.56 12.17 1.79
C LYS A 314 -4.38 13.68 1.80
N VAL A 315 -4.05 14.27 2.95
CA VAL A 315 -3.91 15.73 3.11
C VAL A 315 -2.48 16.16 3.41
N ASP A 316 -1.66 15.24 3.90
CA ASP A 316 -0.23 15.44 4.11
C ASP A 316 0.51 15.53 2.77
N GLU A 317 1.58 16.34 2.77
CA GLU A 317 2.55 16.53 1.69
C GLU A 317 2.03 16.89 0.28
N TYR A 318 2.79 17.73 -0.42
CA TYR A 318 2.45 18.16 -1.78
C TYR A 318 2.83 17.10 -2.81
N THR A 319 1.86 16.24 -3.14
CA THR A 319 2.00 15.12 -4.09
C THR A 319 0.87 15.10 -5.12
N THR A 320 1.13 14.55 -6.31
CA THR A 320 0.13 14.34 -7.37
C THR A 320 -0.69 13.05 -7.21
N ASP A 321 -0.33 12.24 -6.22
CA ASP A 321 -0.97 10.94 -6.00
C ASP A 321 -2.47 11.08 -5.66
N LEU A 322 -3.23 10.04 -5.93
CA LEU A 322 -4.66 9.96 -5.58
C LEU A 322 -4.89 8.76 -4.65
N PRO A 323 -4.49 8.86 -3.37
CA PRO A 323 -4.59 7.73 -2.45
C PRO A 323 -6.01 7.19 -2.38
N ILE A 324 -6.11 5.87 -2.34
CA ILE A 324 -7.39 5.16 -2.32
C ILE A 324 -7.29 3.91 -1.44
N SER A 325 -8.37 3.60 -0.71
CA SER A 325 -8.50 2.34 0.04
C SER A 325 -9.42 1.34 -0.66
N THR A 326 -9.50 0.12 -0.12
CA THR A 326 -10.41 -0.92 -0.62
C THR A 326 -11.89 -0.54 -0.51
N SER A 327 -12.32 0.05 0.61
CA SER A 327 -13.69 0.51 0.81
C SER A 327 -14.03 1.64 -0.16
N GLU A 328 -13.11 2.57 -0.37
CA GLU A 328 -13.26 3.66 -1.31
C GLU A 328 -13.40 3.16 -2.76
N ALA A 329 -12.51 2.27 -3.20
CA ALA A 329 -12.61 1.66 -4.54
C ALA A 329 -13.93 0.89 -4.71
N TRP A 330 -14.36 0.15 -3.69
CA TRP A 330 -15.63 -0.60 -3.69
C TRP A 330 -16.84 0.33 -3.80
N LEU A 331 -16.85 1.45 -3.07
CA LEU A 331 -17.92 2.46 -3.10
C LEU A 331 -17.93 3.20 -4.44
N GLN A 332 -16.78 3.64 -4.92
CA GLN A 332 -16.64 4.40 -6.16
C GLN A 332 -17.01 3.60 -7.41
N LEU A 333 -16.74 2.28 -7.44
CA LEU A 333 -17.17 1.38 -8.52
C LEU A 333 -18.69 1.39 -8.73
N ARG A 334 -19.45 1.68 -7.67
CA ARG A 334 -20.93 1.70 -7.67
C ARG A 334 -21.50 3.10 -7.90
N SER A 335 -20.65 4.12 -8.08
CA SER A 335 -21.06 5.50 -8.32
C SER A 335 -21.15 5.81 -9.82
N SER A 336 -22.38 5.90 -10.35
CA SER A 336 -22.59 6.30 -11.75
C SER A 336 -22.24 7.78 -11.96
N ARG A 337 -21.95 8.18 -13.21
CA ARG A 337 -21.69 9.58 -13.56
C ARG A 337 -22.82 10.51 -13.10
N LEU A 338 -24.08 10.09 -13.27
CA LEU A 338 -25.25 10.86 -12.83
C LEU A 338 -25.28 11.00 -11.31
N LEU A 339 -24.96 9.93 -10.57
CA LEU A 339 -24.90 9.98 -9.10
C LEU A 339 -23.79 10.92 -8.63
N ARG A 340 -22.59 10.85 -9.21
CA ARG A 340 -21.48 11.77 -8.87
C ARG A 340 -21.88 13.23 -9.11
N TYR A 341 -22.53 13.52 -10.23
CA TYR A 341 -23.06 14.85 -10.51
C TYR A 341 -24.06 15.32 -9.45
N GLN A 342 -24.96 14.44 -9.00
CA GLN A 342 -25.90 14.77 -7.92
C GLN A 342 -25.19 15.00 -6.58
N ILE A 343 -24.15 14.22 -6.27
CA ILE A 343 -23.34 14.36 -5.05
C ILE A 343 -22.70 15.75 -5.01
N PHE A 344 -22.03 16.16 -6.09
CA PHE A 344 -21.29 17.43 -6.14
C PHE A 344 -22.15 18.68 -6.11
N ARG A 345 -23.48 18.54 -6.25
CA ARG A 345 -24.46 19.64 -6.13
C ARG A 345 -25.12 19.73 -4.75
N GLN A 346 -24.78 18.85 -3.82
CA GLN A 346 -25.21 18.96 -2.44
C GLN A 346 -24.22 19.82 -1.64
N PRO A 347 -24.68 20.59 -0.64
CA PRO A 347 -23.79 21.26 0.31
C PRO A 347 -22.81 20.27 0.95
N ILE A 348 -21.53 20.63 1.05
CA ILE A 348 -20.50 19.79 1.67
C ILE A 348 -20.88 19.49 3.13
N SER A 349 -21.35 20.50 3.87
CA SER A 349 -21.80 20.39 5.27
C SER A 349 -22.95 19.40 5.45
N LYS A 350 -23.79 19.20 4.42
CA LYS A 350 -24.85 18.19 4.44
C LYS A 350 -24.29 16.77 4.28
N LEU A 351 -23.31 16.59 3.39
CA LEU A 351 -22.66 15.29 3.18
C LEU A 351 -21.87 14.86 4.42
N LEU A 352 -21.20 15.80 5.08
CA LEU A 352 -20.41 15.56 6.28
C LEU A 352 -21.20 15.02 7.47
N LYS A 353 -22.54 15.18 7.51
CA LYS A 353 -23.37 14.66 8.60
C LYS A 353 -23.29 13.15 8.80
N THR A 354 -22.87 12.42 7.77
CA THR A 354 -22.71 10.95 7.82
C THR A 354 -21.28 10.49 7.60
N ALA A 355 -20.32 11.43 7.58
CA ALA A 355 -18.90 11.11 7.45
C ALA A 355 -18.38 10.48 8.74
N ARG A 356 -17.53 9.46 8.62
CA ARG A 356 -16.72 8.96 9.73
C ARG A 356 -15.65 10.01 10.12
N PRO A 357 -15.06 9.94 11.32
CA PRO A 357 -14.13 10.96 11.81
C PRO A 357 -12.96 11.23 10.87
N GLU A 358 -12.35 10.18 10.33
CA GLU A 358 -11.22 10.28 9.41
C GLU A 358 -11.61 10.83 8.03
N GLN A 359 -12.82 10.50 7.54
CA GLN A 359 -13.37 11.08 6.30
C GLN A 359 -13.64 12.58 6.46
N ARG A 360 -14.20 12.97 7.61
CA ARG A 360 -14.46 14.36 7.95
C ARG A 360 -13.16 15.17 8.00
N TYR A 361 -12.12 14.63 8.64
CA TYR A 361 -10.81 15.27 8.69
C TYR A 361 -10.28 15.59 7.29
N VAL A 362 -10.32 14.62 6.37
CA VAL A 362 -9.87 14.82 4.97
C VAL A 362 -10.65 15.95 4.30
N VAL A 363 -11.98 15.93 4.40
CA VAL A 363 -12.81 16.98 3.79
C VAL A 363 -12.53 18.34 4.41
N ASP A 364 -12.45 18.44 5.74
CA ASP A 364 -12.26 19.71 6.45
C ASP A 364 -10.90 20.34 6.10
N GLU A 365 -9.81 19.56 6.07
CA GLU A 365 -8.49 20.09 5.67
C GLU A 365 -8.42 20.47 4.19
N LEU A 366 -9.04 19.72 3.28
CA LEU A 366 -9.08 20.09 1.86
C LEU A 366 -9.98 21.30 1.60
N VAL A 367 -11.13 21.42 2.29
CA VAL A 367 -11.99 22.60 2.22
C VAL A 367 -11.25 23.84 2.70
N LYS A 368 -10.54 23.73 3.83
CA LYS A 368 -9.70 24.80 4.39
C LYS A 368 -8.58 25.18 3.43
N ARG A 369 -7.91 24.21 2.80
CA ARG A 369 -6.83 24.45 1.82
C ARG A 369 -7.26 25.35 0.66
N PHE A 370 -8.47 25.14 0.14
CA PHE A 370 -9.01 25.94 -0.98
C PHE A 370 -9.89 27.11 -0.53
N ASN A 371 -9.98 27.36 0.78
CA ASN A 371 -10.89 28.36 1.36
C ASN A 371 -12.35 28.19 0.88
N PHE A 372 -12.80 26.94 0.72
CA PHE A 372 -14.15 26.63 0.28
C PHE A 372 -15.16 26.87 1.40
N ASN A 373 -16.37 27.30 1.04
CA ASN A 373 -17.48 27.40 1.98
C ASN A 373 -18.19 26.04 2.08
N PRO A 374 -18.21 25.38 3.25
CA PRO A 374 -18.83 24.07 3.39
C PRO A 374 -20.36 24.09 3.21
N ASP A 375 -21.03 25.24 3.36
CA ASP A 375 -22.47 25.35 3.09
C ASP A 375 -22.81 25.43 1.59
N TYR A 376 -21.78 25.60 0.76
CA TYR A 376 -21.90 25.47 -0.68
C TYR A 376 -21.60 24.05 -1.14
N SER A 377 -22.11 23.72 -2.32
CA SER A 377 -21.77 22.47 -3.00
C SER A 377 -20.35 22.51 -3.54
N TYR A 378 -19.72 21.35 -3.74
CA TYR A 378 -18.41 21.27 -4.40
C TYR A 378 -18.41 22.02 -5.74
N SER A 379 -19.44 21.80 -6.58
CA SER A 379 -19.52 22.46 -7.89
C SER A 379 -19.59 23.99 -7.78
N LYS A 380 -20.32 24.51 -6.78
CA LYS A 380 -20.39 25.95 -6.55
C LYS A 380 -19.06 26.52 -6.06
N ASN A 381 -18.41 25.85 -5.10
CA ASN A 381 -17.11 26.30 -4.62
C ASN A 381 -16.05 26.35 -5.72
N VAL A 382 -16.01 25.33 -6.60
CA VAL A 382 -15.07 25.32 -7.73
C VAL A 382 -15.40 26.40 -8.76
N GLU A 383 -16.68 26.66 -9.02
CA GLU A 383 -17.11 27.75 -9.92
C GLU A 383 -16.69 29.11 -9.36
N ASP A 384 -16.98 29.39 -8.09
CA ASP A 384 -16.58 30.63 -7.41
C ASP A 384 -15.05 30.78 -7.41
N PHE A 385 -14.32 29.71 -7.07
CA PHE A 385 -12.85 29.69 -7.05
C PHE A 385 -12.22 29.96 -8.43
N ALA A 386 -12.80 29.38 -9.50
CA ALA A 386 -12.33 29.62 -10.86
C ALA A 386 -12.56 31.08 -11.30
N ILE A 387 -13.65 31.71 -10.87
CA ILE A 387 -13.95 33.12 -11.15
C ILE A 387 -12.98 34.05 -10.42
N ASP A 388 -12.68 33.76 -9.15
CA ASP A 388 -11.75 34.56 -8.34
C ASP A 388 -10.34 34.52 -8.94
N ASN A 389 -9.86 33.36 -9.39
CA ASN A 389 -8.55 33.25 -10.06
C ASN A 389 -8.53 33.88 -11.44
N ALA A 390 -9.61 33.78 -12.22
CA ALA A 390 -9.72 34.51 -13.49
C ALA A 390 -9.70 36.04 -13.32
N SER A 391 -9.97 36.55 -12.11
CA SER A 391 -10.00 37.97 -11.76
C SER A 391 -8.69 38.50 -11.17
N GLY A 392 -7.61 37.72 -11.22
CA GLY A 392 -6.27 38.12 -10.76
C GLY A 392 -5.68 37.27 -9.62
N GLY A 393 -6.29 36.13 -9.28
CA GLY A 393 -5.68 35.11 -8.42
C GLY A 393 -4.78 34.16 -9.21
N ASP A 394 -3.81 33.53 -8.55
CA ASP A 394 -2.99 32.49 -9.18
C ASP A 394 -3.91 31.32 -9.62
N PRO A 395 -3.83 30.83 -10.88
CA PRO A 395 -4.59 29.67 -11.31
C PRO A 395 -4.34 28.45 -10.41
N ILE A 396 -5.21 27.42 -10.51
CA ILE A 396 -4.89 26.06 -10.02
C ILE A 396 -3.76 25.51 -10.91
N ASP A 397 -2.54 26.01 -10.73
CA ASP A 397 -1.50 25.92 -11.74
C ASP A 397 -0.62 24.69 -11.55
N SER A 398 -0.77 23.98 -10.44
CA SER A 398 0.01 22.78 -10.16
C SER A 398 -0.80 21.49 -10.28
N ALA A 399 -0.13 20.45 -10.78
CA ALA A 399 -0.67 19.10 -10.81
C ALA A 399 -1.06 18.58 -9.41
N ALA A 400 -0.39 19.04 -8.35
CA ALA A 400 -0.70 18.64 -6.98
C ALA A 400 -1.98 19.30 -6.45
N GLU A 401 -2.26 20.57 -6.77
CA GLU A 401 -3.53 21.20 -6.41
C GLU A 401 -4.72 20.53 -7.11
N GLN A 402 -4.57 20.18 -8.38
CA GLN A 402 -5.56 19.37 -9.10
C GLN A 402 -5.77 18.00 -8.45
N ALA A 403 -4.70 17.38 -7.94
CA ALA A 403 -4.80 16.14 -7.18
C ALA A 403 -5.61 16.33 -5.89
N TYR A 404 -5.36 17.38 -5.11
CA TYR A 404 -6.13 17.66 -3.89
C TYR A 404 -7.61 17.94 -4.15
N LEU A 405 -7.97 18.67 -5.20
CA LEU A 405 -9.37 18.84 -5.62
C LEU A 405 -9.99 17.50 -5.98
N THR A 406 -9.25 16.64 -6.68
CA THR A 406 -9.69 15.28 -7.02
C THR A 406 -9.86 14.41 -5.77
N ARG A 407 -8.97 14.51 -4.78
CA ARG A 407 -9.09 13.82 -3.48
C ARG A 407 -10.35 14.26 -2.74
N LEU A 408 -10.68 15.56 -2.74
CA LEU A 408 -11.92 16.06 -2.17
C LEU A 408 -13.14 15.48 -2.89
N GLN A 409 -13.14 15.45 -4.23
CA GLN A 409 -14.21 14.80 -5.00
C GLN A 409 -14.38 13.33 -4.64
N MET A 410 -13.28 12.58 -4.56
CA MET A 410 -13.27 11.17 -4.18
C MET A 410 -13.89 10.99 -2.79
N GLU A 411 -13.51 11.83 -1.81
CA GLU A 411 -14.01 11.72 -0.45
C GLU A 411 -15.50 12.01 -0.32
N LEU A 412 -15.99 13.04 -1.01
CA LEU A 412 -17.43 13.34 -1.07
C LEU A 412 -18.23 12.21 -1.72
N ILE A 413 -17.66 11.53 -2.73
CA ILE A 413 -18.26 10.33 -3.31
C ILE A 413 -18.30 9.20 -2.28
N ASN A 414 -17.19 8.94 -1.59
CA ASN A 414 -17.07 7.87 -0.59
C ASN A 414 -18.14 8.02 0.50
N ILE A 415 -18.20 9.19 1.14
CA ILE A 415 -19.18 9.51 2.20
C ILE A 415 -20.62 9.29 1.70
N SER A 416 -20.96 9.83 0.51
CA SER A 416 -22.32 9.73 0.00
C SER A 416 -22.70 8.29 -0.42
N MET A 417 -21.76 7.55 -1.01
CA MET A 417 -22.00 6.18 -1.45
C MET A 417 -22.12 5.22 -0.25
N GLU A 418 -21.39 5.47 0.82
CA GLU A 418 -21.53 4.73 2.07
C GLU A 418 -22.91 4.96 2.69
N GLN A 419 -23.32 6.22 2.86
CA GLN A 419 -24.66 6.57 3.34
C GLN A 419 -25.74 5.87 2.52
N ARG A 420 -25.64 5.92 1.19
CA ARG A 420 -26.58 5.26 0.27
C ARG A 420 -26.58 3.74 0.44
N THR A 421 -25.41 3.12 0.62
CA THR A 421 -25.29 1.68 0.83
C THR A 421 -25.99 1.27 2.13
N ARG A 422 -25.77 2.01 3.21
CA ARG A 422 -26.42 1.78 4.51
C ARG A 422 -27.94 2.01 4.44
N ALA A 423 -28.38 3.03 3.70
CA ALA A 423 -29.81 3.34 3.53
C ALA A 423 -30.58 2.36 2.62
N ALA A 424 -29.88 1.64 1.73
CA ALA A 424 -30.51 0.75 0.74
C ALA A 424 -31.14 -0.52 1.34
N ARG A 425 -31.04 -0.76 2.65
CA ARG A 425 -31.59 -1.92 3.38
C ARG A 425 -31.26 -3.27 2.71
N ASN A 426 -30.06 -3.40 2.12
CA ASN A 426 -29.56 -4.65 1.57
C ASN A 426 -28.56 -5.26 2.57
N PRO A 427 -28.96 -6.27 3.36
CA PRO A 427 -28.13 -6.78 4.46
C PRO A 427 -26.79 -7.31 3.98
N ARG A 428 -26.75 -7.95 2.81
CA ARG A 428 -25.52 -8.49 2.22
C ARG A 428 -24.53 -7.37 1.87
N ARG A 429 -25.01 -6.30 1.23
CA ARG A 429 -24.14 -5.17 0.86
C ARG A 429 -23.63 -4.41 2.08
N ILE A 430 -24.45 -4.31 3.12
CA ILE A 430 -24.06 -3.68 4.38
C ILE A 430 -22.99 -4.54 5.05
N ALA A 431 -23.20 -5.86 5.15
CA ALA A 431 -22.21 -6.79 5.69
C ALA A 431 -20.89 -6.79 4.90
N ASP A 432 -20.95 -6.74 3.56
CA ASP A 432 -19.76 -6.62 2.71
C ASP A 432 -18.99 -5.32 3.02
N LEU A 433 -19.69 -4.19 3.16
CA LEU A 433 -19.07 -2.90 3.50
C LEU A 433 -18.49 -2.91 4.92
N ASP A 434 -19.25 -3.38 5.91
CA ASP A 434 -18.84 -3.43 7.31
C ASP A 434 -17.60 -4.29 7.49
N ARG A 435 -17.51 -5.41 6.76
CA ARG A 435 -16.33 -6.28 6.77
C ARG A 435 -15.09 -5.56 6.24
N ILE A 436 -15.20 -4.84 5.12
CA ILE A 436 -14.06 -4.08 4.55
C ILE A 436 -13.66 -2.94 5.49
N VAL A 437 -14.63 -2.15 5.95
CA VAL A 437 -14.38 -1.00 6.84
C VAL A 437 -13.80 -1.44 8.18
N SER A 438 -14.30 -2.53 8.77
CA SER A 438 -13.76 -3.07 10.03
C SER A 438 -12.30 -3.54 9.87
N CYS A 439 -11.93 -4.10 8.71
CA CYS A 439 -10.53 -4.40 8.42
C CYS A 439 -9.69 -3.12 8.32
N GLU A 440 -10.17 -2.08 7.62
CA GLU A 440 -9.46 -0.81 7.49
C GLU A 440 -9.35 -0.03 8.82
N GLN A 441 -10.30 -0.22 9.73
CA GLN A 441 -10.31 0.39 11.07
C GLN A 441 -9.45 -0.37 12.10
N SER A 442 -8.87 -1.51 11.73
CA SER A 442 -7.92 -2.19 12.60
C SER A 442 -6.60 -1.41 12.73
N SER A 443 -5.79 -1.78 13.71
CA SER A 443 -4.51 -1.16 14.04
C SER A 443 -3.49 -2.22 14.45
N TRP A 444 -2.21 -1.86 14.48
CA TRP A 444 -1.18 -2.72 15.05
C TRP A 444 -1.34 -2.80 16.58
N GLN A 445 -1.36 -4.02 17.09
CA GLN A 445 -1.44 -4.35 18.52
C GLN A 445 -0.13 -5.03 18.97
N PRO A 446 0.83 -4.31 19.58
CA PRO A 446 2.15 -4.83 19.94
C PRO A 446 2.15 -5.88 21.06
#